data_AF-A0A6N2CYT0-F1
#
_entry.id   AF-A0A6N2CYT0-F1
#
_cell.length_a   1.000
_cell.length_b   1.000
_cell.length_c   1.000
_cell.angle_alpha   90.00
_cell.angle_beta   90.00
_cell.angle_gamma   90.00
#
_symmetry.space_group_name_H-M   'P 1'
#
loop_
_entity.id
_entity.type
_entity.pdbx_description
1 polymer ?
#
loop_
_entity_poly.entity_id
_entity_poly.type
_entity_poly.pdbx_seq_one_letter_code
_entity_poly.pdbx_strand_id
1 'polypeptide(L)'
;MRTGMVLVMAVCVGLWLGGCADDAADQAPGPGPGPGVESTAEVRPACQEDNDCPSMHLCAQQRCLRVCQAASDCAADERCHERSGLCRPLICEVDEDCPSFEVCAQGSCGLDPALPCRPGTIACDGTEVVTCSPTGERSARSCAPDGTCAVSGGVAVCVDFACEPGERTCLDWTVAGVCAADGAGVTEEPCGAGEYCSGGECRARVCEPGTAPRCEGGDVVVCDVRGSAERVLDICPGECSAGQCEDVPLGDGCEEGETLPCYGGTEPPSELGPCNLGERTCGADGVYGACEGWVPPSEERCVERDCPTGARERVLVAGVAPEVVSVLEAGGLTVRTVANASASDLADADIVVATAVQAIFDIGQLWSWVSVQGGVLVLAGTGSMAADCPLANPWLTALGVRFVCSARLSGSVSGLASHPLLSGLTGSAIPYGVGTRLDILEPSAWSVLYRVGESAAAVVSDERGCGQAVVLSHPEMVQPSSAPAAADFWSNFVEWVAR
;
A
#
# COMPACT_ATOMS: atom_id res chain seq x y z
N MET A 1 -2.10 -37.41 -38.03
CA MET A 1 -1.83 -35.96 -38.13
C MET A 1 -3.19 -35.26 -38.22
N ARG A 2 -3.68 -34.75 -37.08
CA ARG A 2 -4.97 -34.06 -36.99
C ARG A 2 -4.70 -32.55 -36.99
N THR A 3 -5.16 -31.87 -38.02
CA THR A 3 -5.13 -30.42 -38.17
C THR A 3 -6.39 -29.84 -37.49
N GLY A 4 -6.21 -29.03 -36.46
CA GLY A 4 -7.26 -28.27 -35.79
C GLY A 4 -7.40 -26.89 -36.41
N MET A 5 -8.59 -26.59 -36.90
CA MET A 5 -9.00 -25.33 -37.51
C MET A 5 -9.68 -24.48 -36.43
N VAL A 6 -9.14 -23.30 -36.12
CA VAL A 6 -9.72 -22.36 -35.15
C VAL A 6 -10.71 -21.44 -35.88
N LEU A 7 -11.96 -21.45 -35.42
CA LEU A 7 -13.06 -20.64 -35.90
C LEU A 7 -13.23 -19.43 -34.95
N VAL A 8 -13.06 -18.21 -35.45
CA VAL A 8 -13.37 -16.97 -34.70
C VAL A 8 -14.68 -16.41 -35.27
N MET A 9 -15.74 -16.41 -34.45
CA MET A 9 -16.99 -15.71 -34.77
C MET A 9 -16.98 -14.31 -34.16
N ALA A 10 -17.01 -13.29 -35.02
CA ALA A 10 -17.32 -11.92 -34.67
C ALA A 10 -18.83 -11.71 -34.75
N VAL A 11 -19.44 -11.29 -33.65
CA VAL A 11 -20.86 -10.89 -33.60
C VAL A 11 -20.93 -9.38 -33.74
N CYS A 12 -21.38 -8.91 -34.90
CA CYS A 12 -21.89 -7.56 -35.09
C CYS A 12 -23.36 -7.52 -34.71
N VAL A 13 -23.74 -6.65 -33.77
CA VAL A 13 -25.12 -6.21 -33.61
C VAL A 13 -25.15 -4.71 -33.85
N GLY A 14 -25.81 -4.33 -34.94
CA GLY A 14 -26.24 -2.97 -35.21
C GLY A 14 -27.74 -2.96 -35.53
N LEU A 15 -28.31 -1.74 -35.50
CA LEU A 15 -29.70 -1.32 -35.76
C LEU A 15 -30.60 -1.20 -34.53
N TRP A 16 -31.55 -0.26 -34.42
CA TRP A 16 -31.79 1.12 -34.92
C TRP A 16 -33.12 1.57 -34.28
N LEU A 17 -33.48 2.86 -34.44
CA LEU A 17 -34.77 3.57 -34.21
C LEU A 17 -34.71 4.54 -33.02
N GLY A 18 -34.56 5.86 -33.23
CA GLY A 18 -35.58 6.82 -33.72
C GLY A 18 -35.94 7.72 -32.52
N GLY A 19 -36.12 9.04 -32.53
CA GLY A 19 -36.35 10.11 -33.50
C GLY A 19 -37.15 11.20 -32.75
N CYS A 20 -37.08 12.47 -33.24
CA CYS A 20 -37.79 13.69 -32.79
C CYS A 20 -37.11 14.47 -31.64
N ALA A 21 -37.05 15.80 -31.61
CA ALA A 21 -37.29 16.88 -32.57
C ALA A 21 -36.72 18.17 -31.94
N ASP A 22 -36.28 19.09 -32.80
CA ASP A 22 -36.25 20.57 -32.71
C ASP A 22 -35.93 21.27 -31.37
N ASP A 23 -34.84 22.03 -31.36
CA ASP A 23 -34.87 23.45 -30.96
C ASP A 23 -33.69 24.22 -31.54
N ALA A 24 -34.02 25.32 -32.21
CA ALA A 24 -33.11 26.28 -32.81
C ALA A 24 -33.01 27.52 -31.92
N ALA A 25 -31.79 28.02 -31.66
CA ALA A 25 -31.52 29.46 -31.51
C ALA A 25 -30.01 29.77 -31.50
N ASP A 26 -29.61 30.61 -32.45
CA ASP A 26 -28.65 31.72 -32.37
C ASP A 26 -27.19 31.48 -31.91
N GLN A 27 -26.28 31.39 -32.89
CA GLN A 27 -24.94 31.99 -32.78
C GLN A 27 -24.54 32.71 -34.07
N ALA A 28 -23.98 33.92 -33.88
CA ALA A 28 -23.55 34.90 -34.87
C ALA A 28 -22.32 34.46 -35.71
N PRO A 29 -22.01 35.13 -36.84
CA PRO A 29 -21.03 34.64 -37.80
C PRO A 29 -19.59 35.02 -37.42
N GLY A 30 -18.72 34.02 -37.30
CA GLY A 30 -17.25 34.18 -37.30
C GLY A 30 -16.66 34.06 -38.71
N PRO A 31 -15.56 34.77 -39.03
CA PRO A 31 -15.04 34.87 -40.39
C PRO A 31 -14.33 33.59 -40.85
N GLY A 32 -14.40 33.33 -42.16
CA GLY A 32 -14.13 32.04 -42.80
C GLY A 32 -12.66 31.55 -42.83
N PRO A 33 -12.45 30.29 -43.27
CA PRO A 33 -11.14 29.68 -43.35
C PRO A 33 -10.44 30.03 -44.68
N GLY A 34 -9.18 30.45 -44.58
CA GLY A 34 -8.27 30.51 -45.72
C GLY A 34 -7.70 29.12 -46.07
N PRO A 35 -7.24 28.90 -47.31
CA PRO A 35 -6.71 27.61 -47.73
C PRO A 35 -5.22 27.52 -47.39
N GLY A 36 -4.87 26.53 -46.56
CA GLY A 36 -3.48 26.21 -46.23
C GLY A 36 -3.37 24.71 -46.02
N VAL A 37 -3.15 23.98 -47.12
CA VAL A 37 -2.82 22.55 -47.10
C VAL A 37 -1.33 22.45 -46.78
N GLU A 38 -0.97 22.20 -45.52
CA GLU A 38 0.34 21.67 -45.18
C GLU A 38 0.27 20.14 -45.22
N SER A 39 0.74 19.61 -46.35
CA SER A 39 1.06 18.21 -46.55
C SER A 39 2.23 17.84 -45.64
N THR A 40 1.96 17.15 -44.53
CA THR A 40 2.96 16.36 -43.82
C THR A 40 3.38 15.20 -44.71
N ALA A 41 4.39 15.42 -45.55
CA ALA A 41 5.05 14.34 -46.26
C ALA A 41 5.73 13.43 -45.22
N GLU A 42 5.16 12.25 -44.99
CA GLU A 42 5.79 11.20 -44.20
C GLU A 42 7.19 10.93 -44.79
N VAL A 43 8.22 11.19 -43.99
CA VAL A 43 9.60 10.85 -44.35
C VAL A 43 9.67 9.32 -44.41
N ARG A 44 9.63 8.77 -45.62
CA ARG A 44 9.78 7.31 -45.79
C ARG A 44 11.15 6.89 -45.26
N PRO A 45 11.22 5.84 -44.42
CA PRO A 45 12.49 5.30 -43.94
C PRO A 45 13.37 4.85 -45.11
N ALA A 46 14.69 4.95 -44.97
CA ALA A 46 15.64 4.65 -46.05
C ALA A 46 15.77 3.14 -46.32
N CYS A 47 15.41 2.29 -45.36
CA CYS A 47 15.34 0.84 -45.47
C CYS A 47 14.39 0.25 -44.41
N GLN A 48 13.87 -0.95 -44.65
CA GLN A 48 13.17 -1.78 -43.65
C GLN A 48 13.89 -3.10 -43.38
N GLU A 49 14.57 -3.64 -44.39
CA GLU A 49 15.42 -4.83 -44.31
C GLU A 49 16.77 -4.60 -45.03
N ASP A 50 17.74 -5.48 -44.79
CA ASP A 50 19.10 -5.33 -45.34
C ASP A 50 19.12 -5.31 -46.89
N ASN A 51 18.16 -5.97 -47.53
CA ASN A 51 18.05 -6.00 -49.00
C ASN A 51 17.64 -4.67 -49.62
N ASP A 52 17.05 -3.76 -48.82
CA ASP A 52 16.73 -2.41 -49.28
C ASP A 52 17.99 -1.54 -49.43
N CYS A 53 19.11 -1.99 -48.86
CA CYS A 53 20.37 -1.26 -48.83
C CYS A 53 21.32 -1.65 -49.97
N PRO A 54 22.21 -0.74 -50.42
CA PRO A 54 23.27 -1.06 -51.36
C PRO A 54 24.20 -2.15 -50.81
N SER A 55 24.88 -2.87 -51.70
CA SER A 55 25.89 -3.88 -51.30
C SER A 55 26.87 -3.32 -50.25
N MET A 56 27.20 -4.13 -49.25
CA MET A 56 28.01 -3.76 -48.07
C MET A 56 27.34 -2.78 -47.09
N HIS A 57 26.00 -2.76 -47.01
CA HIS A 57 25.26 -2.03 -45.99
C HIS A 57 24.24 -2.92 -45.29
N LEU A 58 23.98 -2.65 -44.01
CA LEU A 58 22.92 -3.27 -43.21
C LEU A 58 21.86 -2.24 -42.84
N CYS A 59 20.60 -2.66 -42.78
CA CYS A 59 19.52 -1.82 -42.34
C CYS A 59 19.45 -1.83 -40.81
N ALA A 60 19.85 -0.71 -40.20
CA ALA A 60 19.77 -0.52 -38.75
C ALA A 60 19.07 0.81 -38.45
N GLN A 61 18.06 0.77 -37.58
CA GLN A 61 17.27 1.95 -37.22
C GLN A 61 16.75 2.72 -38.44
N GLN A 62 16.27 1.99 -39.46
CA GLN A 62 15.73 2.56 -40.70
C GLN A 62 16.74 3.36 -41.55
N ARG A 63 18.05 3.14 -41.35
CA ARG A 63 19.15 3.71 -42.13
C ARG A 63 20.09 2.61 -42.63
N CYS A 64 20.56 2.75 -43.86
CA CYS A 64 21.58 1.87 -44.41
C CYS A 64 22.96 2.27 -43.86
N LEU A 65 23.51 1.45 -42.98
CA LEU A 65 24.84 1.64 -42.39
C LEU A 65 25.86 0.75 -43.11
N ARG A 66 27.02 1.31 -43.47
CA ARG A 66 28.06 0.57 -44.18
C ARG A 66 28.74 -0.42 -43.23
N VAL A 67 28.86 -1.69 -43.66
CA VAL A 67 29.68 -2.71 -42.98
C VAL A 67 31.12 -2.67 -43.47
N CYS A 68 32.04 -3.00 -42.59
CA CYS A 68 33.47 -2.94 -42.83
C CYS A 68 34.22 -4.08 -42.12
N GLN A 69 35.37 -4.44 -42.66
CA GLN A 69 36.33 -5.34 -42.06
C GLN A 69 37.65 -4.62 -41.74
N ALA A 70 37.94 -3.54 -42.44
CA ALA A 70 39.08 -2.67 -42.20
C ALA A 70 38.70 -1.19 -42.37
N ALA A 71 39.54 -0.29 -41.86
CA ALA A 71 39.33 1.16 -41.96
C ALA A 71 39.24 1.66 -43.42
N SER A 72 39.87 0.96 -44.36
CA SER A 72 39.81 1.29 -45.79
C SER A 72 38.43 1.11 -46.43
N ASP A 73 37.52 0.39 -45.79
CA ASP A 73 36.17 0.14 -46.30
C ASP A 73 35.23 1.35 -46.04
N CYS A 74 35.62 2.22 -45.11
CA CYS A 74 34.85 3.37 -44.66
C CYS A 74 35.20 4.65 -45.44
N ALA A 75 34.35 5.67 -45.36
CA ALA A 75 34.66 6.98 -45.90
C ALA A 75 35.86 7.62 -45.18
N ALA A 76 36.46 8.66 -45.77
CA ALA A 76 37.67 9.29 -45.22
C ALA A 76 37.46 9.89 -43.81
N ASP A 77 36.21 10.22 -43.47
CA ASP A 77 35.73 10.75 -42.19
C ASP A 77 35.08 9.67 -41.29
N GLU A 78 35.27 8.39 -41.60
CA GLU A 78 34.71 7.27 -40.86
C GLU A 78 35.79 6.21 -40.52
N ARG A 79 35.56 5.44 -39.46
CA ARG A 79 36.37 4.27 -39.11
C ARG A 79 35.53 3.03 -38.87
N CYS A 80 36.15 1.88 -39.11
CA CYS A 80 35.52 0.60 -38.85
C CYS A 80 35.53 0.26 -37.36
N HIS A 81 34.35 0.14 -36.75
CA HIS A 81 34.23 -0.20 -35.34
C HIS A 81 34.38 -1.71 -35.13
N GLU A 82 35.47 -2.15 -34.49
CA GLU A 82 35.91 -3.55 -34.44
C GLU A 82 34.86 -4.54 -33.89
N ARG A 83 34.03 -4.12 -32.92
CA ARG A 83 33.01 -5.02 -32.33
C ARG A 83 31.72 -5.12 -33.14
N SER A 84 31.36 -4.06 -33.87
CA SER A 84 30.09 -4.02 -34.62
C SER A 84 30.28 -4.27 -36.10
N GLY A 85 31.51 -4.15 -36.63
CA GLY A 85 31.80 -4.25 -38.05
C GLY A 85 31.12 -3.16 -38.88
N LEU A 86 30.81 -2.01 -38.28
CA LEU A 86 30.12 -0.88 -38.93
C LEU A 86 31.04 0.33 -39.03
N CYS A 87 30.96 1.05 -40.14
CA CYS A 87 31.60 2.37 -40.27
C CYS A 87 30.87 3.38 -39.39
N ARG A 88 31.62 4.07 -38.53
CA ARG A 88 31.12 5.17 -37.70
C ARG A 88 31.92 6.43 -38.00
N PRO A 89 31.30 7.62 -37.94
CA PRO A 89 32.01 8.88 -38.07
C PRO A 89 33.16 8.97 -37.06
N LEU A 90 34.31 9.49 -37.50
CA LEU A 90 35.40 9.90 -36.62
C LEU A 90 34.89 11.08 -35.76
N ILE A 91 34.77 10.86 -34.46
CA ILE A 91 34.37 11.92 -33.51
C ILE A 91 35.61 12.74 -33.10
N CYS A 92 36.79 12.13 -33.19
CA CYS A 92 38.09 12.74 -32.88
C CYS A 92 39.19 12.14 -33.74
N GLU A 93 40.27 12.89 -33.97
CA GLU A 93 41.53 12.41 -34.53
C GLU A 93 42.69 12.54 -33.54
N VAL A 94 42.63 13.56 -32.68
CA VAL A 94 43.57 13.81 -31.58
C VAL A 94 42.81 14.01 -30.27
N ASP A 95 43.49 13.89 -29.13
CA ASP A 95 42.89 14.06 -27.80
C ASP A 95 42.26 15.45 -27.61
N GLU A 96 42.76 16.46 -28.33
CA GLU A 96 42.24 17.84 -28.30
C GLU A 96 40.84 17.98 -28.91
N ASP A 97 40.43 17.03 -29.76
CA ASP A 97 39.07 17.00 -30.33
C ASP A 97 38.04 16.50 -29.32
N CYS A 98 38.49 15.86 -28.24
CA CYS A 98 37.63 15.29 -27.23
C CYS A 98 37.27 16.30 -26.13
N PRO A 99 36.07 16.17 -25.53
CA PRO A 99 35.74 16.89 -24.32
C PRO A 99 36.84 16.67 -23.27
N SER A 100 37.04 17.66 -22.39
CA SER A 100 37.98 17.55 -21.29
C SER A 100 37.82 16.20 -20.57
N PHE A 101 38.94 15.51 -20.34
CA PHE A 101 39.07 14.21 -19.66
C PHE A 101 38.71 12.95 -20.47
N GLU A 102 38.50 13.10 -21.78
CA GLU A 102 38.43 11.99 -22.72
C GLU A 102 39.63 12.04 -23.66
N VAL A 103 40.16 10.88 -24.05
CA VAL A 103 41.23 10.73 -25.04
C VAL A 103 40.65 10.13 -26.31
N CYS A 104 41.27 10.45 -27.45
CA CYS A 104 40.86 9.92 -28.71
C CYS A 104 41.38 8.49 -28.88
N ALA A 105 40.54 7.52 -28.55
CA ALA A 105 40.85 6.11 -28.72
C ALA A 105 40.10 5.57 -29.95
N GLN A 106 40.84 5.25 -31.01
CA GLN A 106 40.30 4.66 -32.23
C GLN A 106 39.21 5.50 -32.93
N GLY A 107 39.30 6.83 -32.84
CA GLY A 107 38.35 7.75 -33.48
C GLY A 107 37.07 8.00 -32.71
N SER A 108 37.03 7.60 -31.44
CA SER A 108 35.95 7.92 -30.50
C SER A 108 36.54 8.47 -29.21
N CYS A 109 35.89 9.50 -28.65
CA CYS A 109 36.25 10.01 -27.34
C CYS A 109 35.79 9.01 -26.27
N GLY A 110 36.75 8.59 -25.44
CA GLY A 110 36.51 7.72 -24.31
C GLY A 110 37.34 8.17 -23.13
N LEU A 111 36.98 7.74 -21.92
CA LEU A 111 37.78 8.05 -20.74
C LEU A 111 39.22 7.59 -20.93
N ASP A 112 40.17 8.45 -20.56
CA ASP A 112 41.57 8.09 -20.53
C ASP A 112 41.75 6.84 -19.65
N PRO A 113 42.27 5.72 -20.19
CA PRO A 113 42.49 4.51 -19.40
C PRO A 113 43.51 4.71 -18.27
N ALA A 114 44.28 5.80 -18.28
CA ALA A 114 45.15 6.19 -17.17
C ALA A 114 44.37 6.83 -15.99
N LEU A 115 43.13 7.28 -16.20
CA LEU A 115 42.30 7.84 -15.14
C LEU A 115 41.52 6.72 -14.41
N PRO A 116 41.63 6.63 -13.08
CA PRO A 116 40.92 5.61 -12.31
C PRO A 116 39.39 5.83 -12.27
N CYS A 117 38.92 7.05 -12.57
CA CYS A 117 37.50 7.37 -12.66
C CYS A 117 37.23 8.69 -13.38
N ARG A 118 35.96 8.96 -13.72
CA ARG A 118 35.55 10.17 -14.45
C ARG A 118 35.69 11.41 -13.57
N PRO A 119 36.42 12.46 -13.99
CA PRO A 119 36.60 13.65 -13.16
C PRO A 119 35.28 14.33 -12.77
N GLY A 120 35.18 14.75 -11.52
CA GLY A 120 34.01 15.43 -10.97
C GLY A 120 32.81 14.52 -10.62
N THR A 121 32.92 13.20 -10.82
CA THR A 121 31.84 12.28 -10.45
C THR A 121 31.92 11.84 -8.98
N ILE A 122 30.75 11.64 -8.37
CA ILE A 122 30.59 11.01 -7.07
C ILE A 122 29.72 9.76 -7.29
N ALA A 123 30.24 8.58 -6.98
CA ALA A 123 29.58 7.30 -7.24
C ALA A 123 29.81 6.31 -6.10
N CYS A 124 29.01 5.25 -6.04
CA CYS A 124 29.24 4.15 -5.11
C CYS A 124 30.15 3.10 -5.73
N ASP A 125 31.15 2.64 -4.97
CA ASP A 125 31.95 1.46 -5.26
C ASP A 125 31.90 0.54 -4.04
N GLY A 126 30.98 -0.42 -4.05
CA GLY A 126 30.63 -1.21 -2.86
C GLY A 126 30.08 -0.32 -1.74
N THR A 127 30.67 -0.40 -0.55
CA THR A 127 30.29 0.38 0.64
C THR A 127 31.00 1.73 0.74
N GLU A 128 31.70 2.16 -0.31
CA GLU A 128 32.45 3.41 -0.32
C GLU A 128 31.82 4.44 -1.24
N VAL A 129 31.74 5.68 -0.76
CA VAL A 129 31.48 6.84 -1.62
C VAL A 129 32.80 7.22 -2.27
N VAL A 130 32.89 7.03 -3.58
CA VAL A 130 34.04 7.41 -4.40
C VAL A 130 33.82 8.79 -4.98
N THR A 131 34.73 9.71 -4.70
CA THR A 131 34.78 11.04 -5.30
C THR A 131 36.01 11.16 -6.19
N CYS A 132 35.77 11.57 -7.42
CA CYS A 132 36.81 11.78 -8.42
C CYS A 132 37.11 13.26 -8.55
N SER A 133 38.35 13.65 -8.25
CA SER A 133 38.76 15.04 -8.36
C SER A 133 38.65 15.53 -9.81
N PRO A 134 38.70 16.85 -10.07
CA PRO A 134 38.79 17.38 -11.43
C PRO A 134 40.04 16.92 -12.21
N THR A 135 41.07 16.40 -11.54
CA THR A 135 42.25 15.80 -12.18
C THR A 135 42.13 14.28 -12.37
N GLY A 136 40.98 13.70 -12.02
CA GLY A 136 40.70 12.26 -12.06
C GLY A 136 41.39 11.46 -10.96
N GLU A 137 41.88 12.11 -9.91
CA GLU A 137 42.37 11.40 -8.73
C GLU A 137 41.19 10.80 -7.96
N ARG A 138 41.28 9.50 -7.66
CA ARG A 138 40.25 8.75 -6.93
C ARG A 138 40.45 8.93 -5.43
N SER A 139 39.43 9.42 -4.73
CA SER A 139 39.33 9.38 -3.28
C SER A 139 38.12 8.54 -2.87
N ALA A 140 38.28 7.66 -1.89
CA ALA A 140 37.22 6.82 -1.38
C ALA A 140 36.98 7.13 0.10
N ARG A 141 35.72 7.21 0.48
CA ARG A 141 35.29 7.33 1.87
C ARG A 141 34.39 6.14 2.17
N SER A 142 34.88 5.20 2.97
CA SER A 142 34.07 4.09 3.46
C SER A 142 32.92 4.62 4.31
N CYS A 143 31.72 4.08 4.12
CA CYS A 143 30.61 4.35 5.01
C CYS A 143 30.88 3.74 6.40
N ALA A 144 30.22 4.28 7.43
CA ALA A 144 30.33 3.80 8.81
C ALA A 144 30.08 2.27 8.88
N PRO A 145 30.50 1.57 9.96
CA PRO A 145 30.27 0.11 10.07
C PRO A 145 28.80 -0.30 9.89
N ASP A 146 27.88 0.63 10.15
CA ASP A 146 26.43 0.40 10.12
C ASP A 146 25.75 1.08 8.91
N GLY A 147 26.53 1.45 7.88
CA GLY A 147 26.02 2.18 6.72
C GLY A 147 26.57 1.67 5.39
N THR A 148 25.83 2.00 4.33
CA THR A 148 26.13 1.62 2.95
C THR A 148 26.13 2.82 2.01
N CYS A 149 26.71 2.66 0.84
CA CYS A 149 26.67 3.68 -0.19
C CYS A 149 25.41 3.51 -1.03
N ALA A 150 24.55 4.53 -1.05
CA ALA A 150 23.36 4.59 -1.89
C ALA A 150 23.37 5.83 -2.78
N VAL A 151 22.79 5.73 -3.98
CA VAL A 151 22.61 6.88 -4.89
C VAL A 151 21.22 7.47 -4.68
N SER A 152 21.17 8.67 -4.11
CA SER A 152 19.93 9.43 -3.93
C SER A 152 20.02 10.75 -4.68
N GLY A 153 19.03 11.03 -5.54
CA GLY A 153 19.02 12.25 -6.36
C GLY A 153 20.22 12.37 -7.32
N GLY A 154 20.84 11.24 -7.71
CA GLY A 154 22.02 11.23 -8.59
C GLY A 154 23.36 11.48 -7.88
N VAL A 155 23.39 11.54 -6.55
CA VAL A 155 24.61 11.69 -5.75
C VAL A 155 24.77 10.48 -4.84
N ALA A 156 25.97 9.88 -4.83
CA ALA A 156 26.30 8.82 -3.89
C ALA A 156 26.54 9.39 -2.48
N VAL A 157 25.79 8.88 -1.50
CA VAL A 157 25.85 9.26 -0.10
C VAL A 157 25.89 8.02 0.79
N CYS A 158 26.52 8.16 1.97
CA CYS A 158 26.44 7.11 2.98
C CYS A 158 25.08 7.24 3.68
N VAL A 159 24.33 6.15 3.68
CA VAL A 159 23.06 6.00 4.40
C VAL A 159 23.22 4.85 5.39
N ASP A 160 22.42 4.86 6.45
CA ASP A 160 22.35 3.74 7.36
C ASP A 160 21.78 2.51 6.63
N PHE A 161 22.15 1.30 7.07
CA PHE A 161 21.56 0.10 6.50
C PHE A 161 20.03 0.12 6.68
N ALA A 162 19.31 -0.24 5.61
CA ALA A 162 17.86 -0.40 5.68
C ALA A 162 17.46 -1.66 6.47
N CYS A 163 18.34 -2.66 6.50
CA CYS A 163 18.17 -3.94 7.19
C CYS A 163 19.56 -4.56 7.46
N GLU A 164 19.66 -5.52 8.39
CA GLU A 164 20.95 -6.16 8.68
C GLU A 164 21.33 -7.10 7.50
N PRO A 165 22.52 -7.00 6.89
CA PRO A 165 22.86 -7.79 5.71
C PRO A 165 22.64 -9.31 5.89
N GLY A 166 21.82 -9.90 5.01
CA GLY A 166 21.41 -11.31 5.10
C GLY A 166 20.26 -11.61 6.06
N GLU A 167 19.75 -10.62 6.80
CA GLU A 167 18.55 -10.75 7.62
C GLU A 167 17.36 -11.18 6.78
N ARG A 168 16.55 -12.11 7.32
CA ARG A 168 15.34 -12.59 6.68
C ARG A 168 14.12 -12.00 7.37
N THR A 169 13.19 -11.46 6.58
CA THR A 169 11.93 -10.91 7.08
C THR A 169 10.76 -11.35 6.18
N CYS A 170 9.52 -11.24 6.66
CA CYS A 170 8.36 -11.42 5.80
C CYS A 170 7.89 -10.06 5.30
N LEU A 171 7.94 -9.85 4.00
CA LEU A 171 7.43 -8.62 3.37
C LEU A 171 5.90 -8.65 3.32
N ASP A 172 5.36 -9.84 3.06
CA ASP A 172 3.95 -10.19 3.28
C ASP A 172 3.84 -11.68 3.65
N TRP A 173 2.62 -12.22 3.76
CA TRP A 173 2.41 -13.62 4.13
C TRP A 173 2.71 -14.63 3.02
N THR A 174 2.99 -14.19 1.80
CA THR A 174 3.41 -14.97 0.62
C THR A 174 4.83 -14.68 0.14
N VAL A 175 5.50 -13.65 0.66
CA VAL A 175 6.81 -13.20 0.19
C VAL A 175 7.77 -13.06 1.37
N ALA A 176 8.82 -13.88 1.37
CA ALA A 176 9.98 -13.68 2.23
C ALA A 176 10.91 -12.63 1.60
N GLY A 177 11.63 -11.91 2.43
CA GLY A 177 12.63 -10.93 2.01
C GLY A 177 13.98 -11.28 2.62
N VAL A 178 15.05 -11.16 1.83
CA VAL A 178 16.42 -11.27 2.32
C VAL A 178 17.13 -9.95 2.11
N CYS A 179 17.64 -9.37 3.18
CA CYS A 179 18.42 -8.14 3.10
C CYS A 179 19.67 -8.37 2.24
N ALA A 180 19.89 -7.50 1.26
CA ALA A 180 21.04 -7.56 0.39
C ALA A 180 22.35 -7.48 1.19
N ALA A 181 23.44 -8.02 0.63
CA ALA A 181 24.74 -8.04 1.31
C ALA A 181 25.30 -6.63 1.58
N ASP A 182 24.83 -5.62 0.84
CA ASP A 182 25.16 -4.21 1.03
C ASP A 182 24.21 -3.49 2.00
N GLY A 183 23.20 -4.17 2.56
CA GLY A 183 22.19 -3.61 3.47
C GLY A 183 21.35 -2.47 2.86
N ALA A 184 21.40 -2.28 1.53
CA ALA A 184 20.74 -1.16 0.86
C ALA A 184 19.29 -1.46 0.47
N GLY A 185 18.85 -2.72 0.58
CA GLY A 185 17.49 -3.12 0.23
C GLY A 185 17.22 -4.60 0.49
N VAL A 186 15.96 -4.99 0.32
CA VAL A 186 15.49 -6.36 0.51
C VAL A 186 15.25 -7.00 -0.86
N THR A 187 15.80 -8.19 -1.08
CA THR A 187 15.48 -9.03 -2.24
C THR A 187 14.27 -9.89 -1.92
N GLU A 188 13.26 -9.85 -2.77
CA GLU A 188 12.03 -10.62 -2.60
C GLU A 188 12.22 -12.08 -3.03
N GLU A 189 11.76 -13.00 -2.20
CA GLU A 189 11.72 -14.44 -2.43
C GLU A 189 10.26 -14.92 -2.26
N PRO A 190 9.50 -15.11 -3.35
CA PRO A 190 8.13 -15.60 -3.28
C PRO A 190 8.09 -17.00 -2.67
N CYS A 191 7.23 -17.21 -1.68
CA CYS A 191 6.97 -18.54 -1.14
C CYS A 191 6.27 -19.41 -2.17
N GLY A 192 6.56 -20.70 -2.15
CA GLY A 192 5.98 -21.67 -3.08
C GLY A 192 4.46 -21.78 -2.95
N ALA A 193 3.83 -22.39 -3.96
CA ALA A 193 2.43 -22.77 -3.85
C ALA A 193 2.23 -23.73 -2.67
N GLY A 194 1.34 -23.38 -1.74
CA GLY A 194 1.12 -24.15 -0.51
C GLY A 194 2.05 -23.77 0.64
N GLU A 195 2.80 -22.67 0.53
CA GLU A 195 3.61 -22.12 1.62
C GLU A 195 3.10 -20.75 2.05
N TYR A 196 3.55 -20.30 3.23
CA TYR A 196 3.33 -18.95 3.76
C TYR A 196 4.60 -18.47 4.46
N CYS A 197 4.83 -17.17 4.50
CA CYS A 197 5.97 -16.60 5.19
C CYS A 197 5.70 -16.47 6.69
N SER A 198 6.62 -16.98 7.50
CA SER A 198 6.63 -16.79 8.96
C SER A 198 8.06 -16.65 9.46
N GLY A 199 8.36 -15.53 10.13
CA GLY A 199 9.70 -15.26 10.67
C GLY A 199 10.80 -15.17 9.61
N GLY A 200 10.48 -14.67 8.41
CA GLY A 200 11.43 -14.56 7.28
C GLY A 200 11.67 -15.85 6.49
N GLU A 201 10.95 -16.92 6.81
CA GLU A 201 11.06 -18.21 6.13
C GLU A 201 9.72 -18.64 5.53
N CYS A 202 9.78 -19.21 4.33
CA CYS A 202 8.63 -19.88 3.74
C CYS A 202 8.43 -21.23 4.44
N ARG A 203 7.24 -21.41 5.01
CA ARG A 203 6.82 -22.63 5.70
C ARG A 203 5.64 -23.24 4.97
N ALA A 204 5.59 -24.56 4.94
CA ALA A 204 4.44 -25.28 4.42
C ALA A 204 3.18 -24.90 5.19
N ARG A 205 2.09 -24.66 4.47
CA ARG A 205 0.77 -24.49 5.07
C ARG A 205 0.32 -25.81 5.68
N VAL A 206 -0.36 -25.71 6.82
CA VAL A 206 -1.04 -26.83 7.47
C VAL A 206 -2.36 -27.11 6.76
N CYS A 207 -3.03 -26.06 6.26
CA CYS A 207 -4.33 -26.13 5.62
C CYS A 207 -4.46 -25.06 4.51
N GLU A 208 -5.43 -25.22 3.61
CA GLU A 208 -5.63 -24.27 2.52
C GLU A 208 -6.45 -23.05 3.01
N PRO A 209 -5.92 -21.81 2.94
CA PRO A 209 -6.61 -20.62 3.42
C PRO A 209 -7.93 -20.39 2.69
N GLY A 210 -8.96 -19.98 3.43
CA GLY A 210 -10.27 -19.65 2.84
C GLY A 210 -11.08 -20.86 2.37
N THR A 211 -10.65 -22.10 2.63
CA THR A 211 -11.52 -23.26 2.45
C THR A 211 -12.74 -23.16 3.37
N ALA A 212 -13.89 -23.65 2.87
CA ALA A 212 -15.09 -23.78 3.68
C ALA A 212 -14.81 -24.57 4.97
N PRO A 213 -15.50 -24.27 6.07
CA PRO A 213 -15.38 -25.05 7.30
C PRO A 213 -15.60 -26.54 7.01
N ARG A 214 -14.91 -27.41 7.75
CA ARG A 214 -15.02 -28.87 7.59
C ARG A 214 -15.09 -29.55 8.94
N CYS A 215 -15.48 -30.82 8.93
CA CYS A 215 -15.60 -31.61 10.15
C CYS A 215 -14.32 -32.40 10.43
N GLU A 216 -13.76 -32.22 11.62
CA GLU A 216 -12.60 -33.00 12.10
C GLU A 216 -12.78 -33.31 13.59
N GLY A 217 -12.64 -34.59 13.96
CA GLY A 217 -12.82 -35.02 15.35
C GLY A 217 -14.25 -34.88 15.90
N GLY A 218 -15.24 -34.57 15.05
CA GLY A 218 -16.61 -34.27 15.47
C GLY A 218 -16.92 -32.78 15.54
N ASP A 219 -15.92 -31.92 15.37
CA ASP A 219 -16.06 -30.46 15.48
C ASP A 219 -15.92 -29.79 14.11
N VAL A 220 -16.46 -28.57 13.99
CA VAL A 220 -16.25 -27.72 12.81
C VAL A 220 -14.91 -27.02 12.97
N VAL A 221 -13.97 -27.29 12.07
CA VAL A 221 -12.67 -26.62 12.00
C VAL A 221 -12.58 -25.72 10.77
N VAL A 222 -11.89 -24.59 10.92
CA VAL A 222 -11.59 -23.65 9.85
C VAL A 222 -10.09 -23.39 9.79
N CYS A 223 -9.58 -23.29 8.56
CA CYS A 223 -8.20 -22.90 8.32
C CYS A 223 -8.03 -21.40 8.54
N ASP A 224 -6.97 -20.98 9.24
CA ASP A 224 -6.68 -19.55 9.35
C ASP A 224 -6.34 -18.91 7.99
N VAL A 225 -6.37 -17.57 7.93
CA VAL A 225 -6.15 -16.81 6.68
C VAL A 225 -4.74 -16.96 6.08
N ARG A 226 -3.76 -17.46 6.85
CA ARG A 226 -2.39 -17.74 6.42
C ARG A 226 -2.17 -19.21 6.08
N GLY A 227 -3.09 -20.09 6.45
CA GLY A 227 -2.93 -21.53 6.33
C GLY A 227 -1.99 -22.11 7.38
N SER A 228 -1.70 -21.38 8.46
CA SER A 228 -0.67 -21.75 9.43
C SER A 228 -1.12 -22.75 10.48
N ALA A 229 -2.41 -22.74 10.78
CA ALA A 229 -3.05 -23.57 11.78
C ALA A 229 -4.54 -23.71 11.46
N GLU A 230 -5.11 -24.72 12.10
CA GLU A 230 -6.54 -24.95 12.11
C GLU A 230 -7.10 -24.52 13.45
N ARG A 231 -8.26 -23.89 13.40
CA ARG A 231 -9.00 -23.44 14.57
C ARG A 231 -10.34 -24.12 14.59
N VAL A 232 -10.73 -24.61 15.77
CA VAL A 232 -12.10 -25.06 16.01
C VAL A 232 -13.01 -23.83 15.94
N LEU A 233 -13.91 -23.84 14.95
CA LEU A 233 -14.93 -22.82 14.76
C LEU A 233 -16.15 -23.12 15.62
N ASP A 234 -16.57 -24.39 15.70
CA ASP A 234 -17.71 -24.82 16.50
C ASP A 234 -17.49 -26.23 17.06
N ILE A 235 -17.95 -26.46 18.29
CA ILE A 235 -17.88 -27.77 18.95
C ILE A 235 -19.24 -28.41 18.82
N CYS A 236 -19.34 -29.52 18.09
CA CYS A 236 -20.64 -30.11 17.84
C CYS A 236 -21.07 -31.01 19.00
N PRO A 237 -22.23 -30.76 19.63
CA PRO A 237 -22.79 -31.68 20.62
C PRO A 237 -23.27 -33.01 20.00
N GLY A 238 -23.22 -33.13 18.66
CA GLY A 238 -23.63 -34.30 17.89
C GLY A 238 -22.68 -34.62 16.74
N GLU A 239 -23.24 -35.04 15.60
CA GLU A 239 -22.45 -35.31 14.39
C GLU A 239 -22.18 -34.00 13.63
N CYS A 240 -20.92 -33.79 13.24
CA CYS A 240 -20.57 -32.73 12.29
C CYS A 240 -20.69 -33.29 10.87
N SER A 241 -21.49 -32.63 10.03
CA SER A 241 -21.74 -33.02 8.65
C SER A 241 -21.60 -31.80 7.73
N ALA A 242 -20.83 -31.95 6.64
CA ALA A 242 -20.59 -30.90 5.65
C ALA A 242 -20.09 -29.55 6.19
N GLY A 243 -19.30 -29.56 7.27
CA GLY A 243 -18.74 -28.35 7.88
C GLY A 243 -19.72 -27.57 8.75
N GLN A 244 -20.79 -28.22 9.20
CA GLN A 244 -21.78 -27.67 10.11
C GLN A 244 -22.11 -28.71 11.17
N CYS A 245 -22.41 -28.27 12.37
CA CYS A 245 -23.00 -29.15 13.37
C CYS A 245 -24.42 -29.49 12.92
N GLU A 246 -24.73 -30.78 12.82
CA GLU A 246 -26.12 -31.17 12.71
C GLU A 246 -26.77 -30.89 14.06
N ASP A 247 -27.87 -30.15 14.05
CA ASP A 247 -28.77 -30.08 15.19
C ASP A 247 -29.21 -31.51 15.47
N VAL A 248 -28.60 -32.15 16.46
CA VAL A 248 -29.22 -33.32 17.08
C VAL A 248 -30.56 -32.79 17.53
N PRO A 249 -31.69 -33.30 17.01
CA PRO A 249 -32.96 -33.01 17.63
C PRO A 249 -32.71 -33.35 19.09
N LEU A 250 -32.88 -32.37 19.98
CA LEU A 250 -32.99 -32.60 21.42
C LEU A 250 -34.25 -33.47 21.58
N GLY A 251 -34.10 -34.74 21.23
CA GLY A 251 -35.12 -35.74 21.14
C GLY A 251 -35.23 -36.30 22.53
N ASP A 252 -36.35 -35.95 23.17
CA ASP A 252 -37.01 -36.66 24.26
C ASP A 252 -36.36 -38.01 24.57
N GLY A 253 -35.49 -38.04 25.59
CA GLY A 253 -34.73 -39.26 25.87
C GLY A 253 -33.46 -39.09 26.66
N CYS A 254 -33.42 -38.18 27.62
CA CYS A 254 -32.43 -38.26 28.69
C CYS A 254 -33.01 -39.03 29.89
N GLU A 255 -32.17 -39.73 30.64
CA GLU A 255 -32.61 -40.37 31.88
C GLU A 255 -32.74 -39.32 32.99
N GLU A 256 -33.81 -39.38 33.80
CA GLU A 256 -34.04 -38.41 34.89
C GLU A 256 -32.78 -38.30 35.77
N GLY A 257 -32.21 -37.09 35.85
CA GLY A 257 -30.99 -36.80 36.61
C GLY A 257 -29.67 -36.89 35.82
N GLU A 258 -29.68 -37.28 34.55
CA GLU A 258 -28.51 -37.18 33.67
C GLU A 258 -28.10 -35.72 33.48
N THR A 259 -26.80 -35.42 33.54
CA THR A 259 -26.27 -34.06 33.33
C THR A 259 -25.44 -34.00 32.06
N LEU A 260 -25.56 -32.90 31.32
CA LEU A 260 -24.65 -32.59 30.20
C LEU A 260 -24.10 -31.17 30.32
N PRO A 261 -22.84 -30.96 29.88
CA PRO A 261 -22.32 -29.60 29.72
C PRO A 261 -23.18 -28.83 28.72
N CYS A 262 -23.33 -27.54 28.97
CA CYS A 262 -24.14 -26.66 28.15
C CYS A 262 -23.55 -25.27 28.06
N TYR A 263 -23.90 -24.57 26.99
CA TYR A 263 -23.53 -23.20 26.77
C TYR A 263 -24.66 -22.48 26.05
N GLY A 264 -25.01 -21.28 26.53
CA GLY A 264 -26.14 -20.50 26.02
C GLY A 264 -25.78 -19.50 24.92
N GLY A 265 -24.50 -19.31 24.61
CA GLY A 265 -24.03 -18.41 23.55
C GLY A 265 -23.77 -19.11 22.22
N THR A 266 -23.40 -18.34 21.19
CA THR A 266 -23.14 -18.83 19.83
C THR A 266 -21.79 -19.54 19.66
N GLU A 267 -20.82 -19.30 20.54
CA GLU A 267 -19.49 -19.95 20.50
C GLU A 267 -19.02 -20.30 21.93
N PRO A 268 -18.64 -21.57 22.21
CA PRO A 268 -18.17 -21.97 23.53
C PRO A 268 -16.90 -21.19 23.92
N PRO A 269 -16.75 -20.82 25.21
CA PRO A 269 -15.60 -20.04 25.64
C PRO A 269 -14.33 -20.88 25.52
N SER A 270 -13.25 -20.28 25.02
CA SER A 270 -11.91 -20.82 25.26
C SER A 270 -11.71 -20.95 26.78
N GLU A 271 -11.04 -22.00 27.27
CA GLU A 271 -10.74 -22.21 28.71
C GLU A 271 -9.86 -21.10 29.35
N LEU A 272 -9.71 -19.97 28.68
CA LEU A 272 -9.02 -18.77 29.10
C LEU A 272 -10.04 -17.78 29.69
N GLY A 273 -10.01 -17.59 31.01
CA GLY A 273 -10.77 -16.55 31.72
C GLY A 273 -11.84 -17.07 32.70
N PRO A 274 -12.69 -16.18 33.25
CA PRO A 274 -13.77 -16.54 34.19
C PRO A 274 -14.99 -17.18 33.51
N CYS A 275 -15.00 -17.26 32.18
CA CYS A 275 -16.04 -17.90 31.39
C CYS A 275 -16.02 -19.40 31.66
N ASN A 276 -17.17 -20.00 31.94
CA ASN A 276 -17.29 -21.43 32.20
C ASN A 276 -18.53 -21.98 31.51
N LEU A 277 -18.42 -23.23 31.04
CA LEU A 277 -19.56 -24.03 30.61
C LEU A 277 -20.49 -24.26 31.81
N GLY A 278 -21.79 -24.30 31.55
CA GLY A 278 -22.78 -24.70 32.54
C GLY A 278 -23.10 -26.18 32.46
N GLU A 279 -24.03 -26.62 33.29
CA GLU A 279 -24.64 -27.96 33.22
C GLU A 279 -26.16 -27.83 33.10
N ARG A 280 -26.76 -28.71 32.29
CA ARG A 280 -28.21 -28.90 32.24
C ARG A 280 -28.52 -30.29 32.77
N THR A 281 -29.55 -30.39 33.59
CA THR A 281 -30.01 -31.68 34.17
C THR A 281 -31.28 -32.13 33.47
N CYS A 282 -31.36 -33.42 33.15
CA CYS A 282 -32.55 -34.03 32.59
C CYS A 282 -33.68 -34.10 33.62
N GLY A 283 -34.85 -33.57 33.25
CA GLY A 283 -36.08 -33.70 34.01
C GLY A 283 -36.74 -35.08 33.85
N ALA A 284 -37.71 -35.37 34.71
CA ALA A 284 -38.52 -36.60 34.65
C ALA A 284 -39.36 -36.72 33.35
N ASP A 285 -39.51 -35.63 32.61
CA ASP A 285 -40.14 -35.56 31.30
C ASP A 285 -39.21 -35.99 30.15
N GLY A 286 -37.94 -36.33 30.44
CA GLY A 286 -36.96 -36.73 29.45
C GLY A 286 -36.40 -35.54 28.65
N VAL A 287 -36.53 -34.32 29.19
CA VAL A 287 -36.06 -33.08 28.58
C VAL A 287 -35.02 -32.42 29.49
N TYR A 288 -33.90 -31.97 28.92
CA TYR A 288 -32.93 -31.18 29.68
C TYR A 288 -33.50 -29.83 30.07
N GLY A 289 -33.30 -29.47 31.35
CA GLY A 289 -33.65 -28.15 31.88
C GLY A 289 -32.79 -27.02 31.29
N ALA A 290 -32.97 -25.82 31.83
CA ALA A 290 -32.14 -24.67 31.49
C ALA A 290 -30.66 -24.94 31.78
N CYS A 291 -29.77 -24.29 31.04
CA CYS A 291 -28.34 -24.34 31.33
C CYS A 291 -28.06 -23.56 32.61
N GLU A 292 -27.64 -24.25 33.67
CA GLU A 292 -27.31 -23.65 34.96
C GLU A 292 -25.80 -23.53 35.13
N GLY A 293 -25.32 -22.49 35.81
CA GLY A 293 -23.89 -22.32 36.11
C GLY A 293 -23.00 -21.85 34.96
N TRP A 294 -23.52 -21.71 33.75
CA TRP A 294 -22.76 -21.10 32.65
C TRP A 294 -22.53 -19.61 32.91
N VAL A 295 -21.34 -19.13 32.55
CA VAL A 295 -20.98 -17.72 32.61
C VAL A 295 -20.76 -17.27 31.16
N PRO A 296 -21.66 -16.45 30.57
CA PRO A 296 -21.43 -15.90 29.24
C PRO A 296 -20.09 -15.16 29.23
N PRO A 297 -19.40 -15.11 28.08
CA PRO A 297 -18.48 -14.03 27.80
C PRO A 297 -19.27 -12.75 28.00
N SER A 298 -19.00 -12.04 29.11
CA SER A 298 -19.34 -10.64 29.16
C SER A 298 -18.52 -9.99 28.05
N GLU A 299 -19.12 -9.06 27.31
CA GLU A 299 -18.37 -8.10 26.51
C GLU A 299 -17.18 -7.67 27.38
N GLU A 300 -15.97 -8.05 26.96
CA GLU A 300 -14.76 -7.48 27.54
C GLU A 300 -14.76 -6.03 27.09
N ARG A 301 -15.60 -5.22 27.73
CA ARG A 301 -15.19 -3.86 28.01
C ARG A 301 -13.90 -4.07 28.75
N CYS A 302 -12.81 -3.55 28.21
CA CYS A 302 -11.59 -3.39 29.00
C CYS A 302 -11.99 -2.52 30.20
N VAL A 303 -12.49 -3.13 31.27
CA VAL A 303 -12.95 -2.44 32.47
C VAL A 303 -11.70 -2.08 33.21
N GLU A 304 -11.10 -0.95 32.83
CA GLU A 304 -10.31 -0.04 33.63
C GLU A 304 -9.13 -0.61 34.45
N ARG A 305 -8.77 -1.89 34.32
CA ARG A 305 -7.86 -2.53 35.28
C ARG A 305 -6.64 -3.19 34.66
N ASP A 306 -6.66 -3.51 33.36
CA ASP A 306 -5.46 -3.89 32.60
C ASP A 306 -5.04 -2.85 31.53
N CYS A 307 -5.87 -1.84 31.27
CA CYS A 307 -5.39 -0.57 30.69
C CYS A 307 -4.90 0.31 31.85
N PRO A 308 -3.71 0.93 31.80
CA PRO A 308 -3.17 1.72 32.90
C PRO A 308 -4.05 2.95 33.17
N THR A 309 -5.05 2.81 34.04
CA THR A 309 -6.03 3.85 34.44
C THR A 309 -5.47 4.96 35.32
N GLY A 310 -4.19 5.26 35.16
CA GLY A 310 -3.52 6.37 35.82
C GLY A 310 -3.08 7.51 34.90
N ALA A 311 -3.04 7.31 33.58
CA ALA A 311 -2.58 8.32 32.65
C ALA A 311 -3.76 8.87 31.84
N ARG A 312 -3.93 10.18 31.88
CA ARG A 312 -4.79 10.90 30.93
C ARG A 312 -4.41 10.48 29.51
N GLU A 313 -5.40 10.28 28.64
CA GLU A 313 -5.22 10.00 27.22
C GLU A 313 -4.13 10.90 26.62
N ARG A 314 -3.03 10.28 26.20
CA ARG A 314 -1.85 10.91 25.61
C ARG A 314 -2.00 10.87 24.11
N VAL A 315 -2.22 12.04 23.52
CA VAL A 315 -2.34 12.17 22.06
C VAL A 315 -1.02 12.64 21.50
N LEU A 316 -0.43 11.83 20.63
CA LEU A 316 0.76 12.18 19.87
C LEU A 316 0.33 12.85 18.56
N VAL A 317 0.76 14.09 18.38
CA VAL A 317 0.33 14.94 17.28
C VAL A 317 1.55 15.29 16.44
N ALA A 318 1.53 14.93 15.16
CA ALA A 318 2.70 15.09 14.30
C ALA A 318 2.37 15.76 12.96
N GLY A 319 3.06 16.88 12.68
CA GLY A 319 2.84 17.72 11.50
C GLY A 319 1.56 18.56 11.52
N VAL A 320 0.84 18.56 12.64
CA VAL A 320 -0.53 19.10 12.74
C VAL A 320 -0.49 20.59 13.09
N ALA A 321 -1.43 21.37 12.56
CA ALA A 321 -1.51 22.79 12.82
C ALA A 321 -1.78 23.07 14.33
N PRO A 322 -1.21 24.12 14.94
CA PRO A 322 -1.39 24.44 16.36
C PRO A 322 -2.85 24.58 16.81
N GLU A 323 -3.73 24.92 15.88
CA GLU A 323 -5.16 25.03 16.08
C GLU A 323 -5.79 23.68 16.45
N VAL A 324 -5.33 22.59 15.82
CA VAL A 324 -5.81 21.23 16.10
C VAL A 324 -5.41 20.82 17.51
N VAL A 325 -4.17 21.13 17.90
CA VAL A 325 -3.66 20.91 19.27
C VAL A 325 -4.58 21.61 20.28
N SER A 326 -4.94 22.86 20.01
CA SER A 326 -5.81 23.64 20.90
C SER A 326 -7.20 23.03 21.04
N VAL A 327 -7.77 22.47 19.97
CA VAL A 327 -9.08 21.79 20.01
C VAL A 327 -9.01 20.50 20.83
N LEU A 328 -7.97 19.70 20.63
CA LEU A 328 -7.75 18.46 21.38
C LEU A 328 -7.54 18.73 22.87
N GLU A 329 -6.70 19.71 23.22
CA GLU A 329 -6.47 20.13 24.61
C GLU A 329 -7.75 20.68 25.27
N ALA A 330 -8.57 21.43 24.52
CA ALA A 330 -9.87 21.90 25.01
C ALA A 330 -10.85 20.75 25.28
N GLY A 331 -10.71 19.62 24.57
CA GLY A 331 -11.40 18.36 24.84
C GLY A 331 -10.89 17.60 26.06
N GLY A 332 -9.86 18.10 26.76
CA GLY A 332 -9.30 17.48 27.96
C GLY A 332 -8.13 16.52 27.71
N LEU A 333 -7.67 16.40 26.46
CA LEU A 333 -6.56 15.53 26.08
C LEU A 333 -5.22 16.15 26.46
N THR A 334 -4.24 15.29 26.78
CA THR A 334 -2.85 15.72 26.92
C THR A 334 -2.15 15.53 25.58
N VAL A 335 -1.93 16.63 24.87
CA VAL A 335 -1.32 16.61 23.54
C VAL A 335 0.18 16.75 23.63
N ARG A 336 0.92 15.87 22.95
CA ARG A 336 2.35 16.00 22.73
C ARG A 336 2.63 16.16 21.25
N THR A 337 3.20 17.30 20.88
CA THR A 337 3.63 17.55 19.51
C THR A 337 5.04 17.02 19.28
N VAL A 338 5.21 16.26 18.21
CA VAL A 338 6.52 15.76 17.78
C VAL A 338 6.75 16.09 16.32
N ALA A 339 8.00 16.44 15.99
CA ALA A 339 8.39 16.63 14.59
C ALA A 339 8.52 15.28 13.88
N ASN A 340 9.18 14.32 14.54
CA ASN A 340 9.32 12.93 14.13
C ASN A 340 9.05 12.06 15.36
N ALA A 341 8.25 11.01 15.22
CA ALA A 341 7.92 10.13 16.33
C ALA A 341 8.82 8.90 16.32
N SER A 342 9.35 8.57 17.48
CA SER A 342 10.08 7.33 17.72
C SER A 342 9.14 6.19 18.14
N ALA A 343 9.62 4.95 18.13
CA ALA A 343 8.90 3.81 18.69
C ALA A 343 8.53 4.03 20.18
N SER A 344 9.39 4.70 20.96
CA SER A 344 9.05 5.08 22.33
C SER A 344 7.92 6.11 22.38
N ASP A 345 7.83 6.99 21.38
CA ASP A 345 6.76 7.98 21.34
C ASP A 345 5.40 7.36 21.08
N LEU A 346 5.36 6.34 20.23
CA LEU A 346 4.19 5.51 19.99
C LEU A 346 3.81 4.68 21.22
N ALA A 347 4.78 4.03 21.87
CA ALA A 347 4.53 3.22 23.06
C ALA A 347 3.90 4.01 24.22
N ASP A 348 4.15 5.33 24.25
CA ASP A 348 3.59 6.25 25.23
C ASP A 348 2.28 6.94 24.80
N ALA A 349 1.82 6.72 23.57
CA ALA A 349 0.61 7.33 23.03
C ALA A 349 -0.56 6.35 23.05
N ASP A 350 -1.76 6.89 23.25
CA ASP A 350 -3.02 6.16 23.07
C ASP A 350 -3.61 6.46 21.68
N ILE A 351 -3.43 7.71 21.22
CA ILE A 351 -3.91 8.19 19.93
C ILE A 351 -2.79 8.89 19.17
N VAL A 352 -2.67 8.61 17.88
CA VAL A 352 -1.77 9.29 16.95
C VAL A 352 -2.57 10.10 15.94
N VAL A 353 -2.30 11.40 15.83
CA VAL A 353 -2.89 12.28 14.81
C VAL A 353 -1.80 12.77 13.86
N ALA A 354 -1.95 12.48 12.56
CA ALA A 354 -0.98 12.84 11.52
C ALA A 354 -1.63 13.57 10.34
N THR A 355 -1.00 14.66 9.87
CA THR A 355 -1.49 15.47 8.71
C THR A 355 -0.58 15.43 7.47
N ALA A 356 0.58 14.80 7.58
CA ALA A 356 1.53 14.59 6.50
C ALA A 356 2.43 13.42 6.91
N VAL A 357 2.15 12.23 6.39
CA VAL A 357 2.78 10.97 6.86
C VAL A 357 4.22 10.81 6.37
N GLN A 358 4.76 11.81 5.67
CA GLN A 358 6.03 11.72 4.93
C GLN A 358 7.29 11.57 5.79
N ALA A 359 7.24 11.85 7.10
CA ALA A 359 8.49 11.98 7.87
C ALA A 359 8.49 11.33 9.25
N ILE A 360 7.37 10.76 9.70
CA ILE A 360 7.14 10.70 11.15
C ILE A 360 7.24 9.29 11.72
N PHE A 361 6.94 8.24 10.94
CA PHE A 361 6.92 6.87 11.44
C PHE A 361 7.52 5.88 10.45
N ASP A 362 8.20 4.86 10.97
CA ASP A 362 8.34 3.59 10.27
C ASP A 362 6.95 2.94 10.16
N ILE A 363 6.58 2.53 8.93
CA ILE A 363 5.23 2.00 8.64
C ILE A 363 4.97 0.72 9.44
N GLY A 364 5.98 -0.14 9.59
CA GLY A 364 5.87 -1.37 10.36
C GLY A 364 5.62 -1.10 11.84
N GLN A 365 6.28 -0.08 12.40
CA GLN A 365 6.09 0.31 13.80
C GLN A 365 4.67 0.86 14.07
N LEU A 366 4.18 1.78 13.23
CA LEU A 366 2.83 2.32 13.41
C LEU A 366 1.78 1.22 13.26
N TRP A 367 1.95 0.31 12.29
CA TRP A 367 1.04 -0.81 12.08
C TRP A 367 1.04 -1.79 13.25
N SER A 368 2.23 -2.17 13.74
CA SER A 368 2.36 -3.01 14.92
C SER A 368 1.67 -2.37 16.12
N TRP A 369 1.78 -1.04 16.29
CA TRP A 369 1.15 -0.32 17.39
C TRP A 369 -0.38 -0.25 17.26
N VAL A 370 -0.91 0.13 16.09
CA VAL A 370 -2.37 0.17 15.83
C VAL A 370 -2.99 -1.22 16.02
N SER A 371 -2.33 -2.28 15.55
CA SER A 371 -2.86 -3.65 15.67
C SER A 371 -2.99 -4.14 17.11
N VAL A 372 -2.26 -3.55 18.06
CA VAL A 372 -2.21 -3.99 19.46
C VAL A 372 -3.09 -3.14 20.36
N GLN A 373 -3.03 -1.81 20.27
CA GLN A 373 -3.66 -0.93 21.28
C GLN A 373 -3.88 0.53 20.83
N GLY A 374 -3.60 0.87 19.58
CA GLY A 374 -3.45 2.26 19.16
C GLY A 374 -4.57 2.78 18.27
N GLY A 375 -5.08 3.97 18.59
CA GLY A 375 -5.97 4.72 17.71
C GLY A 375 -5.21 5.63 16.74
N VAL A 376 -5.49 5.58 15.44
CA VAL A 376 -4.85 6.48 14.45
C VAL A 376 -5.85 7.34 13.71
N LEU A 377 -5.56 8.65 13.67
CA LEU A 377 -6.24 9.63 12.84
C LEU A 377 -5.30 10.16 11.78
N VAL A 378 -5.72 10.07 10.54
CA VAL A 378 -5.01 10.65 9.41
C VAL A 378 -5.82 11.71 8.73
N LEU A 379 -5.22 12.89 8.58
CA LEU A 379 -5.81 14.06 7.94
C LEU A 379 -5.08 14.36 6.62
N ALA A 380 -5.83 14.45 5.53
CA ALA A 380 -5.29 14.56 4.18
C ALA A 380 -5.40 16.00 3.63
N GLY A 381 -4.34 16.81 3.77
CA GLY A 381 -4.35 18.21 3.36
C GLY A 381 -4.07 18.49 1.89
N THR A 382 -4.86 19.37 1.27
CA THR A 382 -4.67 19.78 -0.14
C THR A 382 -3.43 20.63 -0.38
N GLY A 383 -2.92 21.33 0.65
CA GLY A 383 -1.73 22.17 0.57
C GLY A 383 -0.40 21.40 0.60
N SER A 384 -0.36 20.25 1.26
CA SER A 384 0.84 19.39 1.38
C SER A 384 0.78 18.16 0.46
N MET A 385 -0.41 17.62 0.16
CA MET A 385 -0.50 16.31 -0.49
C MET A 385 -0.25 16.23 -1.99
N ALA A 386 -0.30 17.31 -2.78
CA ALA A 386 0.13 17.18 -4.18
C ALA A 386 1.62 16.76 -4.27
N ALA A 387 2.44 17.25 -3.34
CA ALA A 387 3.81 16.78 -3.15
C ALA A 387 3.85 15.51 -2.28
N ASP A 388 2.95 15.40 -1.29
CA ASP A 388 3.10 14.40 -0.24
C ASP A 388 2.38 13.05 -0.45
N CYS A 389 1.50 12.98 -1.44
CA CYS A 389 0.65 11.82 -1.69
C CYS A 389 1.43 10.57 -2.15
N PRO A 390 2.54 10.65 -2.92
CA PRO A 390 3.36 9.48 -3.25
C PRO A 390 3.95 8.76 -2.02
N LEU A 391 4.26 9.46 -0.93
CA LEU A 391 4.77 8.79 0.29
C LEU A 391 3.65 8.42 1.28
N ALA A 392 2.49 9.08 1.22
CA ALA A 392 1.34 8.67 2.03
C ALA A 392 0.61 7.45 1.44
N ASN A 393 0.65 7.23 0.14
CA ASN A 393 -0.12 6.14 -0.45
C ASN A 393 0.37 4.73 -0.12
N PRO A 394 1.68 4.42 0.01
CA PRO A 394 2.14 3.09 0.39
C PRO A 394 1.52 2.58 1.70
N TRP A 395 1.52 3.40 2.76
CA TRP A 395 0.96 2.99 4.06
C TRP A 395 -0.56 2.93 4.04
N LEU A 396 -1.25 3.89 3.40
CA LEU A 396 -2.71 3.82 3.23
C LEU A 396 -3.11 2.58 2.44
N THR A 397 -2.34 2.24 1.41
CA THR A 397 -2.62 1.08 0.57
C THR A 397 -2.51 -0.20 1.38
N ALA A 398 -1.52 -0.29 2.28
CA ALA A 398 -1.42 -1.38 3.25
C ALA A 398 -2.61 -1.41 4.23
N LEU A 399 -3.19 -0.24 4.54
CA LEU A 399 -4.45 -0.14 5.29
C LEU A 399 -5.70 -0.48 4.46
N GLY A 400 -5.61 -0.64 3.15
CA GLY A 400 -6.75 -0.88 2.27
C GLY A 400 -7.48 0.40 1.82
N VAL A 401 -6.83 1.56 1.90
CA VAL A 401 -7.34 2.87 1.44
C VAL A 401 -6.28 3.60 0.62
N ARG A 402 -6.62 4.64 -0.13
CA ARG A 402 -5.63 5.40 -0.93
C ARG A 402 -6.11 6.79 -1.25
N PHE A 403 -5.23 7.79 -1.19
CA PHE A 403 -5.52 9.11 -1.72
C PHE A 403 -5.28 9.19 -3.24
N VAL A 404 -6.22 9.80 -3.96
CA VAL A 404 -6.07 10.11 -5.38
C VAL A 404 -5.51 11.52 -5.51
N CYS A 405 -4.19 11.62 -5.66
CA CYS A 405 -3.43 12.87 -5.55
C CYS A 405 -3.85 13.98 -6.54
N SER A 406 -4.41 13.60 -7.69
CA SER A 406 -4.85 14.54 -8.74
C SER A 406 -6.29 15.00 -8.58
N ALA A 407 -7.07 14.40 -7.68
CA ALA A 407 -8.50 14.62 -7.57
C ALA A 407 -8.84 15.48 -6.36
N ARG A 408 -9.17 16.74 -6.62
CA ARG A 408 -9.76 17.64 -5.62
C ARG A 408 -11.24 17.30 -5.44
N LEU A 409 -11.65 17.12 -4.20
CA LEU A 409 -13.05 17.06 -3.81
C LEU A 409 -13.53 18.46 -3.45
N SER A 410 -14.65 18.85 -4.07
CA SER A 410 -15.40 20.05 -3.72
C SER A 410 -16.89 19.72 -3.87
N GLY A 411 -17.71 20.09 -2.89
CA GLY A 411 -19.14 19.84 -2.94
C GLY A 411 -19.78 19.81 -1.55
N SER A 412 -21.08 19.53 -1.51
CA SER A 412 -21.81 19.31 -0.26
C SER A 412 -21.60 17.89 0.25
N VAL A 413 -21.46 17.76 1.57
CA VAL A 413 -21.45 16.46 2.25
C VAL A 413 -22.79 15.76 2.06
N SER A 414 -22.74 14.47 1.76
CA SER A 414 -23.92 13.61 1.62
C SER A 414 -23.64 12.22 2.18
N GLY A 415 -24.72 11.46 2.43
CA GLY A 415 -24.61 10.06 2.87
C GLY A 415 -23.92 9.90 4.22
N LEU A 416 -24.28 10.72 5.23
CA LEU A 416 -23.83 10.47 6.60
C LEU A 416 -24.31 9.10 7.06
N ALA A 417 -23.37 8.23 7.39
CA ALA A 417 -23.67 6.97 8.03
C ALA A 417 -24.30 7.20 9.41
N SER A 418 -25.12 6.26 9.87
CA SER A 418 -25.63 6.19 11.24
C SER A 418 -24.53 5.72 12.21
N HIS A 419 -23.36 6.34 12.14
CA HIS A 419 -22.19 5.98 12.94
C HIS A 419 -22.12 6.85 14.21
N PRO A 420 -21.71 6.30 15.37
CA PRO A 420 -21.58 7.08 16.63
C PRO A 420 -20.75 8.35 16.49
N LEU A 421 -19.67 8.31 15.70
CA LEU A 421 -18.83 9.48 15.37
C LEU A 421 -19.62 10.67 14.81
N LEU A 422 -20.72 10.40 14.12
CA LEU A 422 -21.55 11.42 13.46
C LEU A 422 -22.79 11.77 14.29
N SER A 423 -22.94 11.20 15.49
CA SER A 423 -24.07 11.47 16.35
C SER A 423 -24.12 12.95 16.75
N GLY A 424 -25.27 13.60 16.54
CA GLY A 424 -25.46 15.03 16.80
C GLY A 424 -25.01 15.95 15.65
N LEU A 425 -24.31 15.45 14.64
CA LEU A 425 -23.96 16.23 13.46
C LEU A 425 -25.10 16.17 12.43
N THR A 426 -25.55 17.33 11.97
CA THR A 426 -26.44 17.42 10.80
C THR A 426 -25.60 17.60 9.54
N GLY A 427 -26.05 17.09 8.39
CA GLY A 427 -25.23 17.15 7.17
C GLY A 427 -24.88 18.56 6.67
N SER A 428 -25.67 19.57 7.05
CA SER A 428 -25.35 20.99 6.83
C SER A 428 -24.28 21.55 7.76
N ALA A 429 -23.93 20.83 8.82
CA ALA A 429 -23.02 21.27 9.88
C ALA A 429 -21.58 20.76 9.69
N ILE A 430 -21.30 19.92 8.68
CA ILE A 430 -19.94 19.48 8.38
C ILE A 430 -19.33 20.45 7.37
N PRO A 431 -18.44 21.36 7.80
CA PRO A 431 -17.77 22.29 6.89
C PRO A 431 -16.80 21.50 6.01
N TYR A 432 -17.18 21.26 4.75
CA TYR A 432 -16.31 20.66 3.77
C TYR A 432 -15.66 21.74 2.91
N GLY A 433 -14.35 21.87 3.07
CA GLY A 433 -13.54 22.74 2.24
C GLY A 433 -13.02 22.03 0.99
N VAL A 434 -11.75 22.22 0.64
CA VAL A 434 -11.12 21.44 -0.44
C VAL A 434 -10.44 20.21 0.15
N GLY A 435 -10.82 19.02 -0.33
CA GLY A 435 -10.22 17.74 0.09
C GLY A 435 -9.61 16.95 -1.05
N THR A 436 -9.06 15.78 -0.74
CA THR A 436 -8.48 14.82 -1.69
C THR A 436 -9.37 13.60 -1.80
N ARG A 437 -9.66 13.12 -3.01
CA ARG A 437 -10.47 11.90 -3.15
C ARG A 437 -9.82 10.71 -2.45
N LEU A 438 -10.62 9.97 -1.70
CA LEU A 438 -10.22 8.72 -1.08
C LEU A 438 -10.83 7.53 -1.85
N ASP A 439 -9.97 6.62 -2.31
CA ASP A 439 -10.37 5.31 -2.81
C ASP A 439 -10.25 4.28 -1.68
N ILE A 440 -11.22 3.38 -1.58
CA ILE A 440 -11.20 2.25 -0.64
C ILE A 440 -10.84 1.02 -1.45
N LEU A 441 -9.70 0.42 -1.15
CA LEU A 441 -9.17 -0.76 -1.83
C LEU A 441 -9.75 -2.05 -1.25
N GLU A 442 -10.10 -2.04 0.04
CA GLU A 442 -10.68 -3.18 0.76
C GLU A 442 -12.04 -2.81 1.40
N PRO A 443 -13.15 -2.84 0.65
CA PRO A 443 -14.44 -2.35 1.12
C PRO A 443 -15.01 -3.07 2.34
N SER A 444 -14.58 -4.30 2.61
CA SER A 444 -15.03 -5.10 3.76
C SER A 444 -14.36 -4.72 5.08
N ALA A 445 -13.36 -3.83 5.05
CA ALA A 445 -12.59 -3.42 6.21
C ALA A 445 -12.80 -1.94 6.57
N TRP A 446 -13.63 -1.23 5.80
CA TRP A 446 -13.81 0.20 5.93
C TRP A 446 -15.27 0.59 5.76
N SER A 447 -15.82 1.21 6.79
CA SER A 447 -17.09 1.90 6.72
C SER A 447 -16.90 3.34 6.25
N VAL A 448 -17.70 3.74 5.26
CA VAL A 448 -17.73 5.14 4.80
C VAL A 448 -18.58 5.97 5.76
N LEU A 449 -17.95 6.94 6.43
CA LEU A 449 -18.66 7.85 7.32
C LEU A 449 -19.50 8.85 6.53
N TYR A 450 -18.92 9.48 5.51
CA TYR A 450 -19.66 10.36 4.59
C TYR A 450 -18.94 10.53 3.26
N ARG A 451 -19.68 11.05 2.28
CA ARG A 451 -19.24 11.28 0.90
C ARG A 451 -19.32 12.75 0.51
N VAL A 452 -18.49 13.14 -0.44
CA VAL A 452 -18.61 14.42 -1.16
C VAL A 452 -18.74 14.11 -2.64
N GLY A 453 -19.93 14.40 -3.18
CA GLY A 453 -20.36 13.81 -4.44
C GLY A 453 -20.41 12.28 -4.33
N GLU A 454 -19.80 11.59 -5.28
CA GLU A 454 -19.75 10.11 -5.30
C GLU A 454 -18.56 9.53 -4.52
N SER A 455 -17.60 10.38 -4.13
CA SER A 455 -16.35 9.93 -3.52
C SER A 455 -16.44 9.85 -2.00
N ALA A 456 -15.79 8.85 -1.42
CA ALA A 456 -15.61 8.79 0.03
C ALA A 456 -14.74 9.97 0.48
N ALA A 457 -15.16 10.61 1.56
CA ALA A 457 -14.47 11.75 2.14
C ALA A 457 -13.97 11.47 3.56
N ALA A 458 -14.62 10.55 4.27
CA ALA A 458 -14.15 10.01 5.53
C ALA A 458 -14.49 8.53 5.62
N VAL A 459 -13.55 7.76 6.12
CA VAL A 459 -13.72 6.33 6.37
C VAL A 459 -13.18 5.97 7.74
N VAL A 460 -13.75 4.93 8.30
CA VAL A 460 -13.38 4.34 9.58
C VAL A 460 -13.12 2.86 9.36
N SER A 461 -12.07 2.32 9.99
CA SER A 461 -11.77 0.90 9.90
C SER A 461 -12.81 0.09 10.67
N ASP A 462 -13.35 -0.94 10.03
CA ASP A 462 -14.18 -1.93 10.72
C ASP A 462 -13.24 -2.88 11.48
N GLU A 463 -13.29 -2.84 12.82
CA GLU A 463 -12.58 -3.65 13.83
C GLU A 463 -11.51 -4.61 13.29
N ARG A 464 -10.31 -4.08 13.00
CA ARG A 464 -9.10 -4.89 12.70
C ARG A 464 -8.21 -4.97 13.94
N GLY A 465 -8.63 -5.77 14.91
CA GLY A 465 -7.96 -5.89 16.20
C GLY A 465 -8.46 -4.86 17.22
N CYS A 466 -7.64 -4.54 18.23
CA CYS A 466 -8.03 -3.63 19.31
C CYS A 466 -7.94 -2.14 18.92
N GLY A 467 -7.18 -1.80 17.88
CA GLY A 467 -7.02 -0.41 17.44
C GLY A 467 -8.01 0.02 16.36
N GLN A 468 -8.25 1.32 16.31
CA GLN A 468 -9.15 1.95 15.36
C GLN A 468 -8.40 2.94 14.47
N ALA A 469 -8.74 2.98 13.18
CA ALA A 469 -8.17 3.91 12.22
C ALA A 469 -9.25 4.76 11.55
N VAL A 470 -9.01 6.07 11.46
CA VAL A 470 -9.88 7.00 10.73
C VAL A 470 -9.05 7.82 9.77
N VAL A 471 -9.57 7.92 8.54
CA VAL A 471 -8.91 8.66 7.47
C VAL A 471 -9.87 9.73 6.95
N LEU A 472 -9.47 11.00 7.09
CA LEU A 472 -10.24 12.16 6.64
C LEU A 472 -9.54 12.81 5.44
N SER A 473 -10.28 12.97 4.35
CA SER A 473 -9.80 13.58 3.09
C SER A 473 -9.54 15.08 3.13
N HIS A 474 -9.82 15.75 4.24
CA HIS A 474 -9.78 17.21 4.37
C HIS A 474 -9.37 17.64 5.78
N PRO A 475 -8.32 18.44 5.96
CA PRO A 475 -7.94 18.96 7.27
C PRO A 475 -8.66 20.26 7.58
N GLU A 476 -9.40 20.83 6.62
CA GLU A 476 -10.07 22.11 6.82
C GLU A 476 -11.23 22.01 7.83
N MET A 477 -11.74 20.80 8.09
CA MET A 477 -12.62 20.51 9.23
C MET A 477 -11.96 20.79 10.60
N VAL A 478 -10.64 20.97 10.63
CA VAL A 478 -9.88 21.22 11.86
C VAL A 478 -9.54 22.71 12.04
N GLN A 479 -9.95 23.57 11.10
CA GLN A 479 -9.67 25.00 11.24
C GLN A 479 -10.62 25.64 12.26
N PRO A 480 -10.15 26.52 13.17
CA PRO A 480 -10.99 27.18 14.16
C PRO A 480 -12.08 28.06 13.55
N SER A 481 -11.87 28.50 12.31
CA SER A 481 -12.83 29.29 11.54
C SER A 481 -14.11 28.49 11.20
N SER A 482 -14.06 27.16 11.29
CA SER A 482 -15.16 26.27 10.94
C SER A 482 -15.96 25.78 12.15
N ALA A 483 -16.48 26.74 12.96
CA ALA A 483 -17.70 26.65 13.79
C ALA A 483 -17.77 25.60 14.94
N PRO A 484 -18.75 25.73 15.87
CA PRO A 484 -18.99 24.76 16.97
C PRO A 484 -19.15 23.30 16.54
N ALA A 485 -19.67 23.05 15.34
CA ALA A 485 -19.89 21.69 14.83
C ALA A 485 -18.58 20.91 14.63
N ALA A 486 -17.46 21.59 14.37
CA ALA A 486 -16.16 20.93 14.36
C ALA A 486 -15.80 20.43 15.77
N ALA A 487 -16.05 21.22 16.82
CA ALA A 487 -15.75 20.81 18.20
C ALA A 487 -16.56 19.57 18.61
N ASP A 488 -17.84 19.49 18.26
CA ASP A 488 -18.68 18.31 18.54
C ASP A 488 -18.17 17.07 17.78
N PHE A 489 -17.81 17.23 16.51
CA PHE A 489 -17.17 16.15 15.74
C PHE A 489 -15.87 15.68 16.41
N TRP A 490 -15.02 16.60 16.86
CA TRP A 490 -13.75 16.27 17.51
C TRP A 490 -13.94 15.58 18.85
N SER A 491 -14.92 16.01 19.64
CA SER A 491 -15.26 15.34 20.90
C SER A 491 -15.71 13.91 20.64
N ASN A 492 -16.63 13.70 19.69
CA ASN A 492 -17.09 12.35 19.33
C ASN A 492 -15.96 11.51 18.74
N PHE A 493 -15.07 12.13 17.96
CA PHE A 493 -13.92 11.50 17.35
C PHE A 493 -12.95 10.95 18.38
N VAL A 494 -12.51 11.82 19.27
CA VAL A 494 -11.57 11.48 20.34
C VAL A 494 -12.17 10.40 21.23
N GLU A 495 -13.43 10.58 21.64
CA GLU A 495 -14.11 9.60 22.49
C GLU A 495 -14.26 8.24 21.80
N TRP A 496 -14.46 8.20 20.48
CA TRP A 496 -14.56 6.95 19.75
C TRP A 496 -13.19 6.28 19.61
N VAL A 497 -12.16 7.01 19.16
CA VAL A 497 -10.81 6.45 18.97
C VAL A 497 -10.11 6.06 20.28
N ALA A 498 -10.48 6.69 21.39
CA ALA A 498 -10.00 6.33 22.72
C ALA A 498 -10.65 5.06 23.30
N ARG A 499 -11.77 4.61 22.73
CA ARG A 499 -12.46 3.37 23.14
C ARG A 499 -11.95 2.19 22.34
#